data_AF-A0A6A3HS82-F1
#
_entry.id   AF-A0A6A3HS82-F1
#
_cell.length_a   1.000
_cell.length_b   1.000
_cell.length_c   1.000
_cell.angle_alpha   90.00
_cell.angle_beta   90.00
_cell.angle_gamma   90.00
#
_symmetry.space_group_name_H-M   'P 1'
#
loop_
_entity.id
_entity.type
_entity.pdbx_description
1 polymer ?
#
loop_
_entity_poly.entity_id
_entity_poly.type
_entity_poly.pdbx_seq_one_letter_code
_entity_poly.pdbx_strand_id
1 'polypeptide(L)'
;MGSQLLPLTAILRLGRWSDKDRAKVTTLYNHWIVALALPTSYQLRSPIGCLPIAPHYTQSRLRIGVRQWIVAVKMNVDGAEPFVDYYEVGYREIGDVGMHPLGRTIPICWGYERPRGSDVWYERTYRVVEDEFEAVCVPVTPTYLPPTSTGRQRVIMWTSTDIDGLHGVNDERILDEALARDRMRYLSTLQYGHTIDMETDCSVCGRCCDVEWCWICGRWHHPQCVRGNCKILHDGDEDLLQARNNAVRFQWYNSSNNTQVPAGDGSVMATNSPLATGTWAMQQPDGPSVTGRLAIHRNDITSTRCEVYALIAGLVASGNTGEQVCDNKSAIQIFSKARNLANEALCNIKYRDPHRIEIRTLCRHMQPSGTMTPLWIRSHQEHLQVDDTMLQQRRAALATVDEAAGGAHDLQLPISYSDLITFDDYVVYDEDHRLVFGNVAQYVKKRAYVDLHRKWISRQHCQDATKHTMAIDELDMAASGQWLPSLCRFYWRARMSVLHTNAVKHRFDHRWSAKCVNCSH
;
A
#
# COMPACT_ATOMS: atom_id res chain seq x y z
N MET A 1 11.90 -20.11 -28.01
CA MET A 1 10.59 -20.69 -28.37
C MET A 1 10.72 -21.27 -29.77
N GLY A 2 10.47 -22.58 -29.94
CA GLY A 2 10.69 -23.27 -31.21
C GLY A 2 9.37 -23.59 -31.90
N SER A 3 9.19 -23.13 -33.13
CA SER A 3 8.06 -23.51 -34.01
C SER A 3 8.29 -24.84 -34.72
N GLN A 4 9.42 -25.49 -34.46
CA GLN A 4 9.86 -26.71 -35.11
C GLN A 4 10.40 -27.72 -34.10
N LEU A 5 10.09 -29.00 -34.32
CA LEU A 5 10.67 -30.12 -33.61
C LEU A 5 12.11 -30.35 -34.11
N LEU A 6 13.06 -30.60 -33.20
CA LEU A 6 14.44 -30.92 -33.60
C LEU A 6 14.49 -32.27 -34.31
N PRO A 7 15.20 -32.41 -35.45
CA PRO A 7 15.32 -33.70 -36.14
C PRO A 7 15.87 -34.80 -35.25
N LEU A 8 15.40 -36.03 -35.42
CA LEU A 8 15.82 -37.20 -34.61
C LEU A 8 17.36 -37.36 -34.58
N THR A 9 18.02 -37.11 -35.72
CA THR A 9 19.48 -37.19 -35.83
C THR A 9 20.20 -36.16 -34.95
N ALA A 10 19.60 -34.98 -34.75
CA ALA A 10 20.12 -33.97 -33.84
C ALA A 10 19.91 -34.39 -32.37
N ILE A 11 18.74 -34.92 -32.02
CA ILE A 11 18.43 -35.41 -30.65
C ILE A 11 19.34 -36.58 -30.26
N LEU A 12 19.55 -37.53 -31.18
CA LEU A 12 20.44 -38.68 -30.94
C LEU A 12 21.92 -38.29 -30.89
N ARG A 13 22.32 -37.19 -31.55
CA ARG A 13 23.68 -36.63 -31.44
C ARG A 13 23.91 -35.88 -30.13
N LEU A 14 22.90 -35.14 -29.67
CA LEU A 14 23.02 -34.28 -28.48
C LEU A 14 22.99 -35.07 -27.17
N GLY A 15 22.30 -36.21 -27.14
CA GLY A 15 22.31 -37.08 -25.97
C GLY A 15 23.33 -38.21 -26.08
N ARG A 16 24.05 -38.49 -24.99
CA ARG A 16 24.93 -39.66 -24.87
C ARG A 16 24.07 -40.89 -24.52
N TRP A 17 23.51 -41.53 -25.55
CA TRP A 17 22.61 -42.66 -25.41
C TRP A 17 23.30 -44.00 -25.65
N SER A 18 23.00 -45.02 -24.83
CA SER A 18 23.36 -46.42 -25.11
C SER A 18 22.53 -46.98 -26.28
N ASP A 19 22.99 -48.04 -26.96
CA ASP A 19 22.29 -48.57 -28.15
C ASP A 19 20.85 -49.04 -27.85
N LYS A 20 20.62 -49.58 -26.64
CA LYS A 20 19.28 -49.98 -26.18
C LYS A 20 18.37 -48.78 -25.93
N ASP A 21 18.92 -47.67 -25.44
CA ASP A 21 18.16 -46.45 -25.20
C ASP A 21 17.92 -45.66 -26.48
N ARG A 22 18.86 -45.72 -27.43
CA ARG A 22 18.69 -45.14 -28.78
C ARG A 22 17.46 -45.70 -29.48
N ALA A 23 17.26 -47.02 -29.45
CA ALA A 23 16.10 -47.66 -30.06
C ALA A 23 14.78 -47.16 -29.44
N LYS A 24 14.72 -47.06 -28.10
CA LYS A 24 13.53 -46.55 -27.40
C LYS A 24 13.25 -45.09 -27.69
N VAL A 25 14.29 -44.25 -27.73
CA VAL A 25 14.17 -42.82 -28.05
C VAL A 25 13.70 -42.64 -29.49
N THR A 26 14.20 -43.44 -30.44
CA THR A 26 13.74 -43.43 -31.84
C THR A 26 12.26 -43.80 -31.95
N THR A 27 11.80 -44.85 -31.25
CA THR A 27 10.38 -45.24 -31.25
C THR A 27 9.49 -44.14 -30.68
N LEU A 28 9.86 -43.56 -29.53
CA LEU A 28 9.09 -42.48 -28.91
C LEU A 28 9.06 -41.23 -29.79
N TYR A 29 10.18 -40.87 -30.40
CA TYR A 29 10.24 -39.73 -31.30
C TYR A 29 9.36 -39.93 -32.54
N ASN A 30 9.34 -41.13 -33.12
CA ASN A 30 8.47 -41.44 -34.26
C ASN A 30 6.98 -41.38 -33.90
N HIS A 31 6.60 -41.74 -32.67
CA HIS A 31 5.22 -41.54 -32.20
C HIS A 31 4.90 -40.05 -32.01
N TRP A 32 5.83 -39.28 -31.44
CA TRP A 32 5.61 -37.86 -31.18
C TRP A 32 5.58 -37.02 -32.46
N ILE A 33 6.42 -37.29 -33.45
CA ILE A 33 6.44 -36.51 -34.70
C ILE A 33 5.12 -36.68 -35.48
N VAL A 34 4.55 -37.89 -35.49
CA VAL A 34 3.24 -38.15 -36.13
C VAL A 34 2.12 -37.37 -35.43
N ALA A 35 2.18 -37.30 -34.09
CA ALA A 35 1.17 -36.63 -33.29
C ALA A 35 1.29 -35.10 -33.29
N LEU A 36 2.53 -34.58 -33.28
CA LEU A 36 2.80 -33.17 -32.97
C LEU A 36 3.24 -32.34 -34.17
N ALA A 37 3.73 -32.94 -35.26
CA ALA A 37 4.22 -32.21 -36.44
C ALA A 37 3.35 -32.43 -37.69
N LEU A 38 3.35 -31.46 -38.61
CA LEU A 38 2.63 -31.55 -39.88
C LEU A 38 3.22 -32.68 -40.74
N PRO A 39 2.40 -33.48 -41.46
CA PRO A 39 2.90 -34.55 -42.32
C PRO A 39 3.97 -34.03 -43.28
N THR A 40 5.13 -34.68 -43.34
CA THR A 40 6.30 -34.34 -44.18
C THR A 40 7.13 -33.11 -43.79
N SER A 41 6.88 -32.47 -42.64
CA SER A 41 7.74 -31.40 -42.11
C SER A 41 8.00 -31.54 -40.59
N TYR A 42 9.02 -30.84 -40.08
CA TYR A 42 9.28 -30.74 -38.64
C TYR A 42 8.54 -29.56 -37.97
N GLN A 43 7.65 -28.86 -38.69
CA GLN A 43 6.82 -27.81 -38.10
C GLN A 43 5.71 -28.42 -37.24
N LEU A 44 5.53 -27.87 -36.04
CA LEU A 44 4.51 -28.34 -35.10
C LEU A 44 3.11 -27.99 -35.63
N ARG A 45 2.15 -28.92 -35.54
CA ARG A 45 0.74 -28.71 -35.93
C ARG A 45 0.07 -27.62 -35.11
N SER A 46 0.52 -27.45 -33.88
CA SER A 46 0.14 -26.36 -32.99
C SER A 46 1.39 -25.89 -32.25
N PRO A 47 1.66 -24.57 -32.16
CA PRO A 47 2.76 -24.06 -31.37
C PRO A 47 2.63 -24.58 -29.93
N ILE A 48 3.65 -25.25 -29.41
CA ILE A 48 3.66 -25.65 -28.00
C ILE A 48 3.83 -24.36 -27.18
N GLY A 49 2.72 -23.94 -26.57
CA GLY A 49 2.58 -22.68 -25.85
C GLY A 49 1.34 -21.92 -26.33
N CYS A 50 0.23 -22.17 -25.64
CA CYS A 50 -1.05 -21.43 -25.68
C CYS A 50 -1.98 -21.72 -26.86
N LEU A 51 -2.97 -22.60 -26.64
CA LEU A 51 -4.28 -22.45 -27.27
C LEU A 51 -5.10 -21.46 -26.44
N PRO A 52 -5.74 -20.44 -27.04
CA PRO A 52 -6.65 -19.57 -26.32
C PRO A 52 -7.95 -20.35 -26.06
N ILE A 53 -8.17 -20.74 -24.80
CA ILE A 53 -9.46 -21.28 -24.36
C ILE A 53 -10.36 -20.11 -23.99
N ALA A 54 -11.63 -20.14 -24.42
CA ALA A 54 -12.62 -19.13 -24.06
C ALA A 54 -12.80 -19.07 -22.52
N PRO A 55 -12.93 -17.87 -21.93
CA PRO A 55 -12.79 -17.63 -20.48
C PRO A 55 -13.87 -18.25 -19.57
N HIS A 56 -14.72 -19.14 -20.09
CA HIS A 56 -15.85 -19.72 -19.36
C HIS A 56 -15.72 -21.24 -19.11
N TYR A 57 -14.62 -21.87 -19.57
CA TYR A 57 -14.46 -23.33 -19.52
C TYR A 57 -13.06 -23.78 -19.07
N THR A 58 -12.50 -23.16 -18.02
CA THR A 58 -11.40 -23.79 -17.30
C THR A 58 -11.97 -24.62 -16.15
N GLN A 59 -11.90 -25.95 -16.29
CA GLN A 59 -12.03 -26.87 -15.17
C GLN A 59 -11.13 -26.40 -14.02
N SER A 60 -11.76 -25.98 -12.93
CA SER A 60 -11.28 -25.79 -11.57
C SER A 60 -9.82 -26.20 -11.33
N ARG A 61 -8.90 -25.23 -11.43
CA ARG A 61 -7.50 -25.43 -11.07
C ARG A 61 -7.41 -25.47 -9.53
N LEU A 62 -6.80 -26.51 -8.97
CA LEU A 62 -6.58 -26.63 -7.52
C LEU A 62 -5.61 -25.53 -7.06
N ARG A 63 -6.00 -24.76 -6.03
CA ARG A 63 -5.19 -23.67 -5.47
C ARG A 63 -4.06 -24.20 -4.59
N ILE A 64 -4.32 -25.29 -3.88
CA ILE A 64 -3.35 -25.89 -2.95
C ILE A 64 -2.58 -26.98 -3.68
N GLY A 65 -1.31 -26.73 -3.94
CA GLY A 65 -0.38 -27.67 -4.54
C GLY A 65 -0.08 -28.86 -3.63
N VAL A 66 0.32 -29.98 -4.24
CA VAL A 66 0.79 -31.15 -3.49
C VAL A 66 2.05 -30.77 -2.68
N ARG A 67 2.10 -31.19 -1.41
CA ARG A 67 3.09 -30.79 -0.39
C ARG A 67 3.11 -29.32 -0.02
N GLN A 68 2.12 -28.54 -0.44
CA GLN A 68 1.97 -27.18 0.03
C GLN A 68 1.45 -27.20 1.47
N TRP A 69 2.09 -26.42 2.33
CA TRP A 69 1.62 -26.22 3.70
C TRP A 69 0.39 -25.32 3.70
N ILE A 70 -0.51 -25.60 4.63
CA ILE A 70 -1.76 -24.89 4.80
C ILE A 70 -1.99 -24.60 6.27
N VAL A 71 -2.80 -23.58 6.51
CA VAL A 71 -3.46 -23.34 7.80
C VAL A 71 -4.96 -23.41 7.63
N ALA A 72 -5.66 -23.97 8.61
CA ALA A 72 -7.11 -23.91 8.72
C ALA A 72 -7.51 -23.55 10.15
N VAL A 73 -8.71 -23.01 10.33
CA VAL A 73 -9.25 -22.68 11.64
C VAL A 73 -10.29 -23.73 12.01
N LYS A 74 -10.24 -24.23 13.25
CA LYS A 74 -11.26 -25.09 13.82
C LYS A 74 -12.24 -24.24 14.63
N MET A 75 -13.52 -24.25 14.24
CA MET A 75 -14.57 -23.62 15.03
C MET A 75 -15.20 -24.60 16.02
N ASN A 76 -15.46 -24.09 17.23
CA ASN A 76 -16.39 -24.71 18.15
C ASN A 76 -17.81 -24.26 17.81
N VAL A 77 -18.70 -25.22 17.59
CA VAL A 77 -20.10 -25.01 17.19
C VAL A 77 -21.10 -25.51 18.23
N ASP A 78 -20.64 -25.83 19.45
CA ASP A 78 -21.48 -26.38 20.51
C ASP A 78 -22.36 -25.30 21.21
N GLY A 79 -22.14 -24.02 20.88
CA GLY A 79 -22.86 -22.87 21.42
C GLY A 79 -23.79 -22.16 20.42
N ALA A 80 -24.50 -21.12 20.90
CA ALA A 80 -25.42 -20.33 20.07
C ALA A 80 -24.70 -19.50 18.97
N GLU A 81 -23.43 -19.16 19.20
CA GLU A 81 -22.56 -18.51 18.22
C GLU A 81 -21.26 -19.32 18.09
N PRO A 82 -20.80 -19.60 16.85
CA PRO A 82 -19.54 -20.30 16.63
C PRO A 82 -18.35 -19.39 17.00
N PHE A 83 -17.36 -19.95 17.68
CA PHE A 83 -16.12 -19.24 18.00
C PHE A 83 -14.90 -20.08 17.59
N VAL A 84 -13.75 -19.41 17.46
CA VAL A 84 -12.48 -20.08 17.10
C VAL A 84 -11.99 -20.88 18.29
N ASP A 85 -11.81 -22.20 18.11
CA ASP A 85 -11.23 -23.07 19.12
C ASP A 85 -9.69 -23.00 19.04
N TYR A 86 -9.14 -23.35 17.88
CA TYR A 86 -7.71 -23.24 17.57
C TYR A 86 -7.46 -23.28 16.06
N TYR A 87 -6.25 -22.92 15.63
CA TYR A 87 -5.82 -23.10 14.26
C TYR A 87 -4.98 -24.38 14.11
N GLU A 88 -5.07 -25.02 12.96
CA GLU A 88 -4.33 -26.23 12.61
C GLU A 88 -3.42 -25.95 11.43
N VAL A 89 -2.21 -26.49 11.49
CA VAL A 89 -1.22 -26.39 10.42
C VAL A 89 -0.97 -27.78 9.87
N GLY A 90 -1.05 -27.93 8.56
CA GLY A 90 -0.86 -29.20 7.88
C GLY A 90 -0.24 -29.00 6.51
N TYR A 91 -0.05 -30.09 5.78
CA TYR A 91 0.35 -30.01 4.38
C TYR A 91 -0.48 -30.96 3.53
N ARG A 92 -0.70 -30.57 2.27
CA ARG A 92 -1.43 -31.40 1.31
C ARG A 92 -0.60 -32.62 0.94
N GLU A 93 -1.12 -33.82 1.15
CA GLU A 93 -0.45 -35.08 0.82
C GLU A 93 -0.55 -35.41 -0.68
N ILE A 94 0.29 -36.34 -1.14
CA ILE A 94 0.18 -36.91 -2.49
C ILE A 94 -1.01 -37.88 -2.49
N GLY A 95 -2.22 -37.36 -2.58
CA GLY A 95 -3.44 -38.15 -2.74
C GLY A 95 -4.43 -37.48 -3.69
N ASP A 96 -5.42 -38.26 -4.10
CA ASP A 96 -6.45 -37.81 -5.03
C ASP A 96 -7.36 -36.76 -4.39
N VAL A 97 -7.87 -35.86 -5.23
CA VAL A 97 -8.85 -34.85 -4.80
C VAL A 97 -10.23 -35.50 -4.80
N GLY A 98 -10.88 -35.47 -3.65
CA GLY A 98 -12.25 -35.94 -3.50
C GLY A 98 -13.26 -34.90 -3.97
N MET A 99 -14.40 -35.39 -4.45
CA MET A 99 -15.59 -34.58 -4.71
C MET A 99 -16.66 -34.96 -3.70
N HIS A 100 -16.86 -34.12 -2.68
CA HIS A 100 -17.97 -34.25 -1.75
C HIS A 100 -19.14 -33.41 -2.26
N PRO A 101 -20.41 -33.73 -1.93
CA PRO A 101 -21.56 -32.86 -2.22
C PRO A 101 -21.42 -31.42 -1.68
N LEU A 102 -20.50 -31.21 -0.74
CA LEU A 102 -20.21 -29.94 -0.07
C LEU A 102 -18.93 -29.25 -0.59
N GLY A 103 -18.45 -29.67 -1.76
CA GLY A 103 -17.28 -29.09 -2.41
C GLY A 103 -16.08 -30.03 -2.48
N ARG A 104 -14.98 -29.51 -3.04
CA ARG A 104 -13.74 -30.25 -3.25
C ARG A 104 -13.03 -30.53 -1.93
N THR A 105 -12.64 -31.79 -1.72
CA THR A 105 -11.80 -32.20 -0.59
C THR A 105 -10.40 -32.55 -1.06
N ILE A 106 -9.41 -32.22 -0.23
CA ILE A 106 -8.01 -32.52 -0.44
C ILE A 106 -7.47 -33.31 0.75
N PRO A 107 -6.56 -34.26 0.52
CA PRO A 107 -5.95 -35.03 1.59
C PRO A 107 -4.90 -34.18 2.31
N ILE A 108 -5.08 -33.99 3.62
CA ILE A 108 -4.19 -33.22 4.50
C ILE A 108 -3.55 -34.13 5.54
N CYS A 109 -2.25 -33.94 5.75
CA CYS A 109 -1.53 -34.44 6.91
C CYS A 109 -1.38 -33.30 7.92
N TRP A 110 -2.14 -33.36 9.02
CA TRP A 110 -2.08 -32.36 10.08
C TRP A 110 -0.81 -32.50 10.93
N GLY A 111 -0.23 -31.36 11.29
CA GLY A 111 0.88 -31.26 12.24
C GLY A 111 0.41 -31.27 13.69
N TYR A 112 1.36 -31.08 14.59
CA TYR A 112 1.09 -30.74 15.99
C TYR A 112 2.13 -29.76 16.51
N GLU A 113 1.68 -28.86 17.36
CA GLU A 113 2.53 -27.86 18.00
C GLU A 113 3.19 -28.43 19.27
N ARG A 114 4.48 -28.16 19.50
CA ARG A 114 5.15 -28.61 20.73
C ARG A 114 6.32 -27.71 21.19
N PRO A 115 6.29 -27.19 22.44
CA PRO A 115 5.15 -27.20 23.37
C PRO A 115 3.97 -26.39 22.82
N ARG A 116 2.77 -26.57 23.37
CA ARG A 116 1.60 -25.80 22.93
C ARG A 116 1.82 -24.30 23.19
N GLY A 117 1.49 -23.45 22.23
CA GLY A 117 1.77 -22.00 22.24
C GLY A 117 3.23 -21.62 21.97
N SER A 118 4.00 -22.47 21.29
CA SER A 118 5.40 -22.19 20.91
C SER A 118 5.58 -21.77 19.45
N ASP A 119 4.53 -21.89 18.63
CA ASP A 119 4.57 -21.74 17.17
C ASP A 119 5.57 -22.68 16.46
N VAL A 120 6.06 -23.71 17.15
CA VAL A 120 6.91 -24.76 16.59
C VAL A 120 6.06 -25.98 16.25
N TRP A 121 5.93 -26.23 14.96
CA TRP A 121 5.08 -27.28 14.41
C TRP A 121 5.90 -28.48 13.95
N TYR A 122 5.40 -29.68 14.26
CA TYR A 122 6.00 -30.96 13.92
C TYR A 122 5.08 -31.77 13.01
N GLU A 123 5.67 -32.51 12.06
CA GLU A 123 4.94 -33.54 11.31
C GLU A 123 4.51 -34.66 12.28
N ARG A 124 3.24 -35.09 12.20
CA ARG A 124 2.75 -36.25 12.97
C ARG A 124 3.50 -37.51 12.55
N THR A 125 4.00 -38.25 13.54
CA THR A 125 4.82 -39.46 13.32
C THR A 125 3.99 -40.61 12.74
N TYR A 126 2.67 -40.59 12.97
CA TYR A 126 1.70 -41.46 12.32
C TYR A 126 0.92 -40.59 11.33
N ARG A 127 1.17 -40.79 10.03
CA ARG A 127 0.53 -40.06 8.93
C ARG A 127 -0.93 -40.47 8.82
N VAL A 128 -1.77 -39.90 9.67
CA VAL A 128 -3.21 -39.94 9.48
C VAL A 128 -3.51 -38.89 8.42
N VAL A 129 -3.85 -39.36 7.22
CA VAL A 129 -4.33 -38.51 6.14
C VAL A 129 -5.82 -38.32 6.37
N GLU A 130 -6.24 -37.07 6.49
CA GLU A 130 -7.64 -36.69 6.66
C GLU A 130 -8.07 -35.84 5.46
N ASP A 131 -9.28 -36.07 4.96
CA ASP A 131 -9.85 -35.24 3.91
C ASP A 131 -10.35 -33.93 4.52
N GLU A 132 -9.89 -32.81 3.98
CA GLU A 132 -10.38 -31.47 4.35
C GLU A 132 -10.83 -30.70 3.12
N PHE A 133 -11.77 -29.78 3.30
CA PHE A 133 -12.26 -28.96 2.20
C PHE A 133 -11.21 -27.96 1.72
N GLU A 134 -10.89 -27.99 0.42
CA GLU A 134 -9.88 -27.10 -0.19
C GLU A 134 -10.20 -25.62 0.07
N ALA A 135 -11.47 -25.29 0.19
CA ALA A 135 -11.98 -23.94 0.33
C ALA A 135 -11.58 -23.28 1.66
N VAL A 136 -11.46 -24.03 2.75
CA VAL A 136 -11.15 -23.49 4.09
C VAL A 136 -9.65 -23.40 4.38
N CYS A 137 -8.85 -24.19 3.69
CA CYS A 137 -7.40 -24.20 3.86
C CYS A 137 -6.77 -22.92 3.25
N VAL A 138 -5.76 -22.33 3.88
CA VAL A 138 -5.01 -21.20 3.31
C VAL A 138 -3.54 -21.58 3.14
N PRO A 139 -2.95 -21.47 1.95
CA PRO A 139 -1.55 -21.85 1.74
C PRO A 139 -0.59 -20.96 2.52
N VAL A 140 0.39 -21.58 3.15
CA VAL A 140 1.46 -20.92 3.91
C VAL A 140 2.83 -21.46 3.49
N THR A 141 3.87 -20.67 3.74
CA THR A 141 5.26 -21.06 3.45
C THR A 141 6.01 -21.36 4.75
N PRO A 142 6.47 -22.59 5.00
CA PRO A 142 7.22 -22.90 6.22
C PRO A 142 8.65 -22.37 6.18
N THR A 143 9.14 -21.95 7.34
CA THR A 143 10.59 -21.89 7.61
C THR A 143 10.99 -23.16 8.36
N TYR A 144 11.86 -23.97 7.74
CA TYR A 144 12.34 -25.20 8.35
C TYR A 144 13.45 -24.92 9.37
N LEU A 145 13.26 -25.43 10.58
CA LEU A 145 14.29 -25.40 11.61
C LEU A 145 15.25 -26.58 11.48
N PRO A 146 16.46 -26.48 12.06
CA PRO A 146 17.39 -27.60 12.12
C PRO A 146 16.73 -28.85 12.72
N PRO A 147 16.97 -30.05 12.14
CA PRO A 147 16.38 -31.29 12.62
C PRO A 147 16.84 -31.57 14.05
N THR A 148 15.92 -32.11 14.85
CA THR A 148 16.23 -32.54 16.23
C THR A 148 17.14 -33.77 16.23
N SER A 149 17.71 -34.13 17.39
CA SER A 149 18.45 -35.38 17.59
C SER A 149 17.66 -36.64 17.21
N THR A 150 16.32 -36.54 17.16
CA THR A 150 15.41 -37.63 16.75
C THR A 150 15.09 -37.64 15.25
N GLY A 151 15.69 -36.73 14.46
CA GLY A 151 15.50 -36.62 13.01
C GLY A 151 14.15 -36.03 12.57
N ARG A 152 13.29 -35.62 13.52
CA ARG A 152 11.98 -35.03 13.21
C ARG A 152 12.13 -33.63 12.64
N GLN A 153 11.43 -33.38 11.53
CA GLN A 153 11.30 -32.05 10.94
C GLN A 153 10.38 -31.19 11.81
N ARG A 154 10.80 -29.93 12.00
CA ARG A 154 10.04 -28.90 12.70
C ARG A 154 10.10 -27.60 11.92
N VAL A 155 9.00 -26.86 11.93
CA VAL A 155 8.81 -25.64 11.16
C VAL A 155 8.23 -24.53 12.03
N ILE A 156 8.53 -23.29 11.65
CA ILE A 156 7.83 -22.09 12.11
C ILE A 156 7.16 -21.43 10.90
N MET A 157 6.02 -20.78 11.14
CA MET A 157 5.24 -20.15 10.07
C MET A 157 5.30 -18.64 10.13
N TRP A 158 5.25 -18.05 11.33
CA TRP A 158 4.93 -16.64 11.51
C TRP A 158 6.16 -15.74 11.54
N THR A 159 6.06 -14.56 10.94
CA THR A 159 7.10 -13.53 10.98
C THR A 159 7.38 -13.02 12.40
N SER A 160 6.42 -13.19 13.32
CA SER A 160 6.53 -12.91 14.76
C SER A 160 7.39 -13.94 15.51
N THR A 161 7.57 -15.14 14.97
CA THR A 161 8.34 -16.22 15.60
C THR A 161 9.82 -16.16 15.18
N ASP A 162 10.72 -16.01 16.15
CA ASP A 162 12.19 -16.13 15.97
C ASP A 162 12.72 -17.33 16.77
N ILE A 163 13.43 -18.23 16.09
CA ILE A 163 14.15 -19.32 16.74
C ILE A 163 15.55 -19.41 16.14
N ASP A 164 16.57 -19.20 16.99
CA ASP A 164 17.99 -19.27 16.63
C ASP A 164 18.33 -18.39 15.39
N GLY A 165 17.67 -17.23 15.25
CA GLY A 165 17.86 -16.30 14.13
C GLY A 165 17.18 -16.72 12.83
N LEU A 166 16.32 -17.75 12.85
CA LEU A 166 15.41 -18.09 11.77
C LEU A 166 14.03 -17.50 12.08
N HIS A 167 13.45 -16.83 11.10
CA HIS A 167 12.11 -16.23 11.19
C HIS A 167 11.13 -16.97 10.29
N GLY A 168 9.86 -17.06 10.72
CA GLY A 168 8.78 -17.41 9.81
C GLY A 168 8.59 -16.32 8.75
N VAL A 169 7.83 -16.66 7.70
CA VAL A 169 7.68 -15.79 6.52
C VAL A 169 6.23 -15.41 6.24
N ASN A 170 5.28 -15.97 6.99
CA ASN A 170 3.86 -15.66 6.85
C ASN A 170 3.45 -14.62 7.89
N ASP A 171 2.66 -13.64 7.47
CA ASP A 171 2.00 -12.71 8.37
C ASP A 171 0.81 -13.42 9.04
N GLU A 172 0.60 -13.21 10.34
CA GLU A 172 -0.50 -13.82 11.11
C GLU A 172 -1.88 -13.45 10.57
N ARG A 173 -1.99 -12.36 9.78
CA ARG A 173 -3.22 -11.97 9.05
C ARG A 173 -3.79 -13.08 8.16
N ILE A 174 -2.99 -14.05 7.75
CA ILE A 174 -3.48 -15.23 7.02
C ILE A 174 -4.52 -16.03 7.84
N LEU A 175 -4.46 -15.95 9.19
CA LEU A 175 -5.44 -16.56 10.08
C LEU A 175 -6.83 -15.92 9.96
N ASP A 176 -6.91 -14.61 9.70
CA ASP A 176 -8.19 -13.92 9.46
C ASP A 176 -8.85 -14.38 8.16
N GLU A 177 -8.04 -14.64 7.13
CA GLU A 177 -8.51 -15.22 5.88
C GLU A 177 -9.04 -16.65 6.10
N ALA A 178 -8.31 -17.47 6.84
CA ALA A 178 -8.73 -18.82 7.20
C ALA A 178 -10.04 -18.81 8.01
N LEU A 179 -10.17 -17.88 8.95
CA LEU A 179 -11.38 -17.67 9.74
C LEU A 179 -12.56 -17.23 8.86
N ALA A 180 -12.35 -16.27 7.95
CA ALA A 180 -13.40 -15.77 7.06
C ALA A 180 -13.93 -16.90 6.15
N ARG A 181 -13.02 -17.72 5.60
CA ARG A 181 -13.38 -18.89 4.78
C ARG A 181 -14.23 -19.88 5.57
N ASP A 182 -13.80 -20.23 6.78
CA ASP A 182 -14.53 -21.21 7.59
C ASP A 182 -15.89 -20.65 8.07
N ARG A 183 -15.97 -19.35 8.43
CA ARG A 183 -17.24 -18.70 8.86
C ARG A 183 -18.26 -18.68 7.74
N MET A 184 -17.82 -18.34 6.54
CA MET A 184 -18.69 -18.35 5.37
C MET A 184 -19.20 -19.72 5.02
N ARG A 185 -18.34 -20.74 5.11
CA ARG A 185 -18.74 -22.12 4.91
C ARG A 185 -19.80 -22.52 5.94
N TYR A 186 -19.60 -22.18 7.20
CA TYR A 186 -20.59 -22.41 8.26
C TYR A 186 -21.92 -21.69 8.01
N LEU A 187 -21.90 -20.37 7.77
CA LEU A 187 -23.10 -19.56 7.55
C LEU A 187 -23.87 -19.97 6.30
N SER A 188 -23.18 -20.29 5.20
CA SER A 188 -23.82 -20.80 3.98
C SER A 188 -24.50 -22.14 4.22
N THR A 189 -23.86 -23.05 4.97
CA THR A 189 -24.46 -24.33 5.35
C THR A 189 -25.73 -24.14 6.18
N LEU A 190 -25.68 -23.25 7.18
CA LEU A 190 -26.84 -22.94 8.01
C LEU A 190 -27.99 -22.31 7.23
N GLN A 191 -27.69 -21.37 6.33
CA GLN A 191 -28.70 -20.58 5.63
C GLN A 191 -29.35 -21.33 4.47
N TYR A 192 -28.60 -22.16 3.74
CA TYR A 192 -29.08 -22.79 2.50
C TYR A 192 -29.25 -24.31 2.63
N GLY A 193 -28.89 -24.93 3.76
CA GLY A 193 -28.95 -26.38 3.97
C GLY A 193 -27.92 -27.16 3.15
N HIS A 194 -27.00 -26.47 2.47
CA HIS A 194 -25.85 -27.00 1.73
C HIS A 194 -24.74 -25.95 1.73
N THR A 195 -23.48 -26.38 1.69
CA THR A 195 -22.35 -25.45 1.54
C THR A 195 -22.33 -24.93 0.11
N ILE A 196 -22.17 -23.62 -0.07
CA ILE A 196 -21.81 -23.06 -1.37
C ILE A 196 -20.35 -23.46 -1.63
N ASP A 197 -20.05 -24.03 -2.81
CA ASP A 197 -18.65 -24.15 -3.24
C ASP A 197 -18.13 -22.71 -3.30
N MET A 198 -17.22 -22.35 -2.39
CA MET A 198 -16.68 -21.00 -2.40
C MET A 198 -15.96 -20.87 -3.74
N GLU A 199 -16.57 -20.15 -4.69
CA GLU A 199 -15.87 -19.66 -5.86
C GLU A 199 -14.78 -18.71 -5.33
N THR A 200 -13.64 -19.29 -4.94
CA THR A 200 -12.40 -18.57 -4.65
C THR A 200 -11.76 -18.07 -5.94
N ASP A 201 -12.48 -18.17 -7.04
CA ASP A 201 -12.16 -17.48 -8.26
C ASP A 201 -12.50 -16.01 -8.10
N CYS A 202 -11.62 -15.16 -8.59
CA CYS A 202 -11.91 -13.75 -8.66
C CYS A 202 -13.23 -13.55 -9.42
N SER A 203 -14.23 -12.95 -8.79
CA SER A 203 -15.58 -12.84 -9.35
C SER A 203 -15.67 -11.95 -10.60
N VAL A 204 -14.54 -11.37 -11.02
CA VAL A 204 -14.43 -10.52 -12.21
C VAL A 204 -13.71 -11.27 -13.34
N CYS A 205 -12.67 -12.05 -13.04
CA CYS A 205 -11.84 -12.69 -14.07
C CYS A 205 -11.88 -14.22 -14.07
N GLY A 206 -12.57 -14.85 -13.12
CA GLY A 206 -12.73 -16.30 -13.02
C GLY A 206 -11.43 -17.06 -12.75
N ARG A 207 -10.36 -16.38 -12.31
CA ARG A 207 -9.07 -17.02 -11.98
C ARG A 207 -8.93 -17.23 -10.47
N CYS A 208 -8.43 -18.40 -10.09
CA CYS A 208 -8.03 -18.73 -8.72
C CYS A 208 -6.60 -18.23 -8.38
N CYS A 209 -6.25 -18.24 -7.09
CA CYS A 209 -4.97 -17.83 -6.49
C CYS A 209 -4.77 -16.31 -6.41
N ASP A 210 -4.06 -15.84 -5.36
CA ASP A 210 -3.78 -14.41 -5.10
C ASP A 210 -5.03 -13.52 -5.04
N VAL A 211 -6.16 -14.12 -4.66
CA VAL A 211 -7.44 -13.43 -4.45
C VAL A 211 -7.61 -13.11 -2.98
N GLU A 212 -8.23 -11.97 -2.71
CA GLU A 212 -8.53 -11.50 -1.36
C GLU A 212 -10.04 -11.33 -1.22
N TRP A 213 -10.53 -11.49 0.01
CA TRP A 213 -11.94 -11.40 0.32
C TRP A 213 -12.36 -9.92 0.42
N CYS A 214 -13.45 -9.56 -0.28
CA CYS A 214 -14.05 -8.24 -0.15
C CYS A 214 -15.25 -8.30 0.81
N TRP A 215 -15.10 -7.65 1.96
CA TRP A 215 -16.13 -7.57 3.00
C TRP A 215 -17.36 -6.74 2.62
N ILE A 216 -17.28 -5.94 1.55
CA ILE A 216 -18.39 -5.10 1.08
C ILE A 216 -19.34 -5.89 0.17
N CYS A 217 -18.80 -6.61 -0.81
CA CYS A 217 -19.61 -7.33 -1.80
C CYS A 217 -19.78 -8.82 -1.47
N GLY A 218 -19.03 -9.34 -0.49
CA GLY A 218 -19.04 -10.74 -0.15
C GLY A 218 -18.54 -11.63 -1.29
N ARG A 219 -17.48 -11.21 -2.00
CA ARG A 219 -16.87 -11.99 -3.10
C ARG A 219 -15.34 -11.90 -3.07
N TRP A 220 -14.69 -12.87 -3.70
CA TRP A 220 -13.25 -12.90 -3.88
C TRP A 220 -12.82 -12.07 -5.09
N HIS A 221 -11.78 -11.27 -4.94
CA HIS A 221 -11.21 -10.46 -6.02
C HIS A 221 -9.69 -10.51 -5.98
N HIS A 222 -9.04 -10.52 -7.14
CA HIS A 222 -7.64 -10.06 -7.17
C HIS A 222 -7.58 -8.60 -6.77
N PRO A 223 -6.49 -8.13 -6.13
CA PRO A 223 -6.28 -6.71 -5.86
C PRO A 223 -6.48 -5.82 -7.10
N GLN A 224 -6.06 -6.32 -8.27
CA GLN A 224 -6.19 -5.64 -9.57
C GLN A 224 -7.58 -5.74 -10.19
N CYS A 225 -8.43 -6.65 -9.70
CA CYS A 225 -9.78 -6.89 -10.19
C CYS A 225 -10.86 -6.24 -9.33
N VAL A 226 -10.49 -5.61 -8.21
CA VAL A 226 -11.40 -4.82 -7.38
C VAL A 226 -11.96 -3.66 -8.20
N ARG A 227 -13.28 -3.55 -8.27
CA ARG A 227 -13.98 -2.47 -8.98
C ARG A 227 -15.02 -1.81 -8.08
N GLY A 228 -15.26 -0.51 -8.33
CA GLY A 228 -16.33 0.25 -7.68
C GLY A 228 -16.12 0.44 -6.18
N ASN A 229 -17.16 0.19 -5.39
CA ASN A 229 -17.14 0.34 -3.93
C ASN A 229 -16.55 -0.87 -3.19
N CYS A 230 -16.07 -1.90 -3.90
CA CYS A 230 -15.43 -3.05 -3.27
C CYS A 230 -14.09 -2.61 -2.64
N LYS A 231 -13.82 -3.04 -1.40
CA LYS A 231 -12.57 -2.77 -0.69
C LYS A 231 -12.10 -4.09 -0.07
N ILE A 232 -10.82 -4.39 -0.26
CA ILE A 232 -10.13 -5.39 0.55
C ILE A 232 -9.60 -4.62 1.75
N LEU A 233 -9.96 -5.08 2.95
CA LEU A 233 -9.55 -4.44 4.20
C LEU A 233 -8.39 -5.24 4.80
N HIS A 234 -7.34 -4.56 5.26
CA HIS A 234 -6.21 -5.13 5.99
C HIS A 234 -6.22 -4.64 7.43
N ASP A 235 -5.70 -5.43 8.37
CA ASP A 235 -5.58 -5.01 9.76
C ASP A 235 -4.63 -3.81 9.90
N GLY A 236 -5.06 -2.79 10.68
CA GLY A 236 -4.56 -1.41 10.64
C GLY A 236 -5.44 -0.43 9.85
N ASP A 237 -6.49 -0.92 9.19
CA ASP A 237 -7.41 -0.08 8.42
C ASP A 237 -8.31 0.81 9.27
N GLU A 238 -8.59 0.52 10.54
CA GLU A 238 -9.34 1.47 11.37
C GLU A 238 -8.57 2.76 11.60
N ASP A 239 -7.27 2.66 11.94
CA ASP A 239 -6.40 3.84 12.10
C ASP A 239 -6.19 4.57 10.77
N LEU A 240 -6.07 3.84 9.67
CA LEU A 240 -5.98 4.43 8.32
C LEU A 240 -7.27 5.08 7.88
N LEU A 241 -8.41 4.43 8.08
CA LEU A 241 -9.73 4.95 7.76
C LEU A 241 -10.04 6.15 8.63
N GLN A 242 -9.72 6.10 9.92
CA GLN A 242 -9.82 7.23 10.84
C GLN A 242 -8.92 8.39 10.42
N ALA A 243 -7.66 8.12 10.04
CA ALA A 243 -6.75 9.14 9.55
C ALA A 243 -7.22 9.75 8.23
N ARG A 244 -7.72 8.93 7.28
CA ARG A 244 -8.34 9.41 6.03
C ARG A 244 -9.58 10.25 6.32
N ASN A 245 -10.41 9.81 7.27
CA ASN A 245 -11.63 10.50 7.65
C ASN A 245 -11.35 11.85 8.32
N ASN A 246 -10.25 11.94 9.05
CA ASN A 246 -9.83 13.16 9.72
C ASN A 246 -9.01 14.08 8.81
N ALA A 247 -8.31 13.55 7.81
CA ALA A 247 -7.44 14.31 6.92
C ALA A 247 -8.17 15.43 6.18
N VAL A 248 -9.44 15.23 5.84
CA VAL A 248 -10.27 16.24 5.17
C VAL A 248 -11.67 16.23 5.77
N ARG A 249 -12.04 17.34 6.40
CA ARG A 249 -13.34 17.53 7.05
C ARG A 249 -14.03 18.77 6.51
N PHE A 250 -15.35 18.77 6.54
CA PHE A 250 -16.14 19.84 5.94
C PHE A 250 -17.54 19.96 6.56
N GLN A 251 -18.24 21.02 6.18
CA GLN A 251 -19.64 21.25 6.53
C GLN A 251 -20.34 22.03 5.40
N TRP A 252 -21.52 21.54 4.99
CA TRP A 252 -22.41 22.25 4.08
C TRP A 252 -23.30 23.23 4.84
N TYR A 253 -23.59 24.35 4.21
CA TYR A 253 -24.53 25.38 4.65
C TYR A 253 -25.49 25.68 3.51
N ASN A 254 -26.76 25.84 3.83
CA ASN A 254 -27.72 26.41 2.90
C ASN A 254 -27.45 27.92 2.84
N SER A 255 -26.98 28.41 1.69
CA SER A 255 -26.85 29.86 1.48
C SER A 255 -28.26 30.46 1.39
N SER A 256 -28.57 31.39 2.29
CA SER A 256 -29.75 32.27 2.19
C SER A 256 -29.48 33.53 1.35
N ASN A 257 -28.25 33.68 0.85
CA ASN A 257 -27.83 34.86 0.12
C ASN A 257 -27.97 34.61 -1.37
N ASN A 258 -28.43 35.66 -2.06
CA ASN A 258 -28.67 35.74 -3.50
C ASN A 258 -27.32 35.74 -4.27
N THR A 259 -26.51 34.70 -4.08
CA THR A 259 -25.18 34.55 -4.67
C THR A 259 -25.33 34.13 -6.13
N GLN A 260 -24.80 34.93 -7.06
CA GLN A 260 -24.96 34.69 -8.51
C GLN A 260 -23.75 34.01 -9.16
N VAL A 261 -22.60 33.98 -8.49
CA VAL A 261 -21.33 33.53 -9.09
C VAL A 261 -20.69 32.43 -8.24
N PRO A 262 -20.37 31.26 -8.82
CA PRO A 262 -19.62 30.21 -8.15
C PRO A 262 -18.18 30.69 -7.87
N ALA A 263 -17.73 30.52 -6.63
CA ALA A 263 -16.39 30.93 -6.20
C ALA A 263 -15.83 29.94 -5.17
N GLY A 264 -14.52 29.86 -5.08
CA GLY A 264 -13.85 29.18 -3.97
C GLY A 264 -12.48 29.78 -3.67
N ASP A 265 -12.03 29.58 -2.44
CA ASP A 265 -10.81 30.15 -1.88
C ASP A 265 -10.21 29.23 -0.80
N GLY A 266 -8.92 29.37 -0.53
CA GLY A 266 -8.16 28.60 0.45
C GLY A 266 -7.31 29.47 1.38
N SER A 267 -7.49 29.28 2.70
CA SER A 267 -6.76 30.00 3.73
C SER A 267 -5.75 29.12 4.47
N VAL A 268 -4.60 29.68 4.83
CA VAL A 268 -3.57 29.03 5.66
C VAL A 268 -3.18 29.93 6.82
N MET A 269 -3.14 29.38 8.03
CA MET A 269 -2.62 30.05 9.22
C MET A 269 -1.39 29.34 9.79
N ALA A 270 -0.60 30.09 10.56
CA ALA A 270 0.58 29.59 11.28
C ALA A 270 1.57 28.81 10.38
N THR A 271 1.79 29.30 9.16
CA THR A 271 2.72 28.69 8.19
C THR A 271 4.10 28.47 8.81
N ASN A 272 4.71 27.32 8.55
CA ASN A 272 6.00 26.88 9.13
C ASN A 272 5.99 26.60 10.65
N SER A 273 4.81 26.53 11.28
CA SER A 273 4.65 26.16 12.69
C SER A 273 4.05 24.75 12.85
N PRO A 274 4.23 24.07 14.01
CA PRO A 274 3.44 22.90 14.37
C PRO A 274 1.92 23.14 14.39
N LEU A 275 1.52 24.41 14.56
CA LEU A 275 0.11 24.84 14.60
C LEU A 275 -0.47 25.17 13.23
N ALA A 276 0.22 24.84 12.13
CA ALA A 276 -0.27 25.13 10.79
C ALA A 276 -1.66 24.49 10.55
N THR A 277 -2.60 25.30 10.07
CA THR A 277 -3.96 24.89 9.69
C THR A 277 -4.26 25.38 8.28
N GLY A 278 -4.97 24.56 7.51
CA GLY A 278 -5.41 24.87 6.15
C GLY A 278 -6.90 24.67 6.03
N THR A 279 -7.59 25.66 5.51
CA THR A 279 -9.04 25.66 5.33
C THR A 279 -9.39 26.14 3.94
N TRP A 280 -10.60 25.82 3.50
CA TRP A 280 -11.09 26.19 2.19
C TRP A 280 -12.58 26.44 2.24
N ALA A 281 -13.09 27.22 1.29
CA ALA A 281 -14.50 27.49 1.14
C ALA A 281 -14.89 27.47 -0.33
N MET A 282 -16.14 27.10 -0.62
CA MET A 282 -16.73 27.15 -1.95
C MET A 282 -18.21 27.49 -1.83
N GLN A 283 -18.71 28.30 -2.77
CA GLN A 283 -20.13 28.61 -2.90
C GLN A 283 -20.62 28.36 -4.33
N GLN A 284 -21.88 27.95 -4.46
CA GLN A 284 -22.60 27.82 -5.74
C GLN A 284 -23.79 28.80 -5.80
N PRO A 285 -24.17 29.27 -7.00
CA PRO A 285 -25.38 30.05 -7.19
C PRO A 285 -26.62 29.26 -6.78
N ASP A 286 -27.49 29.87 -5.98
CA ASP A 286 -28.72 29.26 -5.45
C ASP A 286 -28.51 27.85 -4.84
N GLY A 287 -27.29 27.55 -4.42
CA GLY A 287 -26.82 26.23 -4.06
C GLY A 287 -26.14 26.20 -2.70
N PRO A 288 -25.63 25.02 -2.30
CA PRO A 288 -25.03 24.86 -1.00
C PRO A 288 -23.62 25.49 -0.99
N SER A 289 -23.31 26.22 0.09
CA SER A 289 -21.95 26.67 0.39
C SER A 289 -21.28 25.64 1.28
N VAL A 290 -19.98 25.46 1.15
CA VAL A 290 -19.19 24.52 1.97
C VAL A 290 -17.94 25.19 2.46
N THR A 291 -17.59 24.88 3.71
CA THR A 291 -16.26 25.14 4.25
C THR A 291 -15.63 23.84 4.70
N GLY A 292 -14.30 23.75 4.57
CA GLY A 292 -13.55 22.57 4.91
C GLY A 292 -12.19 22.87 5.52
N ARG A 293 -11.56 21.83 6.09
CA ARG A 293 -10.25 21.85 6.72
C ARG A 293 -9.43 20.63 6.32
N LEU A 294 -8.12 20.87 6.18
CA LEU A 294 -7.10 19.85 5.99
C LEU A 294 -6.39 19.57 7.32
N ALA A 295 -6.40 18.32 7.77
CA ALA A 295 -5.65 17.82 8.92
C ALA A 295 -4.57 16.84 8.45
N ILE A 296 -3.63 17.35 7.67
CA ILE A 296 -2.52 16.60 7.06
C ILE A 296 -1.17 17.05 7.63
N HIS A 297 -0.08 16.44 7.18
CA HIS A 297 1.27 16.84 7.58
C HIS A 297 1.47 18.36 7.40
N ARG A 298 1.98 19.04 8.42
CA ARG A 298 2.10 20.51 8.45
C ARG A 298 2.80 21.15 7.25
N ASN A 299 3.83 20.49 6.70
CA ASN A 299 4.56 21.02 5.53
C ASN A 299 3.77 20.88 4.23
N ASP A 300 2.71 20.07 4.25
CA ASP A 300 1.80 19.86 3.16
C ASP A 300 0.62 20.85 3.20
N ILE A 301 0.45 21.60 4.29
CA ILE A 301 -0.57 22.65 4.35
C ILE A 301 -0.06 23.88 3.58
N THR A 302 -0.57 24.05 2.35
CA THR A 302 -0.19 25.17 1.47
C THR A 302 -1.44 25.85 0.92
N SER A 303 -1.35 27.15 0.63
CA SER A 303 -2.45 27.93 0.02
C SER A 303 -2.92 27.24 -1.26
N THR A 304 -2.00 26.89 -2.16
CA THR A 304 -2.33 26.16 -3.40
C THR A 304 -3.10 24.87 -3.15
N ARG A 305 -2.78 24.10 -2.11
CA ARG A 305 -3.54 22.88 -1.80
C ARG A 305 -4.94 23.23 -1.32
N CYS A 306 -5.09 24.18 -0.41
CA CYS A 306 -6.41 24.61 0.10
C CYS A 306 -7.33 25.07 -1.06
N GLU A 307 -6.78 25.86 -1.97
CA GLU A 307 -7.44 26.31 -3.20
C GLU A 307 -7.90 25.16 -4.09
N VAL A 308 -7.05 24.14 -4.27
CA VAL A 308 -7.43 22.97 -5.06
C VAL A 308 -8.57 22.19 -4.39
N TYR A 309 -8.66 22.16 -3.06
CA TYR A 309 -9.81 21.56 -2.37
C TYR A 309 -11.10 22.37 -2.58
N ALA A 310 -11.03 23.70 -2.62
CA ALA A 310 -12.17 24.53 -3.02
C ALA A 310 -12.62 24.25 -4.47
N LEU A 311 -11.68 24.02 -5.39
CA LEU A 311 -11.97 23.62 -6.77
C LEU A 311 -12.56 22.20 -6.87
N ILE A 312 -12.07 21.25 -6.07
CA ILE A 312 -12.65 19.89 -5.98
C ILE A 312 -14.11 20.00 -5.51
N ALA A 313 -14.37 20.81 -4.50
CA ALA A 313 -15.72 21.00 -3.99
C ALA A 313 -16.67 21.57 -5.05
N GLY A 314 -16.25 22.62 -5.78
CA GLY A 314 -17.07 23.18 -6.83
C GLY A 314 -17.25 22.24 -8.03
N LEU A 315 -16.24 21.43 -8.36
CA LEU A 315 -16.36 20.38 -9.39
C LEU A 315 -17.43 19.36 -9.05
N VAL A 316 -17.45 18.90 -7.80
CA VAL A 316 -18.45 17.94 -7.31
C VAL A 316 -19.84 18.61 -7.26
N ALA A 317 -19.93 19.83 -6.73
CA ALA A 317 -21.21 20.53 -6.59
C ALA A 317 -21.84 20.93 -7.94
N SER A 318 -21.04 21.33 -8.93
CA SER A 318 -21.53 21.73 -10.25
C SER A 318 -21.76 20.56 -11.20
N GLY A 319 -21.48 19.32 -10.77
CA GLY A 319 -21.53 18.16 -11.64
C GLY A 319 -20.58 18.28 -12.84
N ASN A 320 -19.41 18.89 -12.65
CA ASN A 320 -18.39 19.11 -13.69
C ASN A 320 -18.83 20.04 -14.84
N THR A 321 -19.61 21.07 -14.51
CA THR A 321 -20.04 22.11 -15.45
C THR A 321 -19.79 23.52 -14.92
N GLY A 322 -19.87 24.52 -15.80
CA GLY A 322 -19.86 25.94 -15.44
C GLY A 322 -18.49 26.55 -15.16
N GLU A 323 -18.48 27.74 -14.55
CA GLU A 323 -17.26 28.45 -14.15
C GLU A 323 -17.13 28.47 -12.63
N GLN A 324 -15.91 28.45 -12.09
CA GLN A 324 -15.68 28.78 -10.67
C GLN A 324 -14.55 29.80 -10.54
N VAL A 325 -14.82 30.91 -9.85
CA VAL A 325 -13.79 31.91 -9.55
C VAL A 325 -12.78 31.36 -8.55
N CYS A 326 -11.50 31.56 -8.82
CA CYS A 326 -10.36 31.21 -7.96
C CYS A 326 -9.22 32.22 -8.20
N ASP A 327 -8.50 32.63 -7.16
CA ASP A 327 -7.45 33.64 -7.28
C ASP A 327 -6.05 33.03 -7.45
N ASN A 328 -5.92 31.72 -7.20
CA ASN A 328 -4.66 31.01 -7.20
C ASN A 328 -4.35 30.39 -8.57
N LYS A 329 -3.44 31.04 -9.30
CA LYS A 329 -2.99 30.55 -10.62
C LYS A 329 -2.40 29.14 -10.58
N SER A 330 -1.72 28.77 -9.50
CA SER A 330 -1.12 27.43 -9.38
C SER A 330 -2.19 26.36 -9.19
N ALA A 331 -3.26 26.64 -8.44
CA ALA A 331 -4.40 25.74 -8.31
C ALA A 331 -5.10 25.54 -9.67
N ILE A 332 -5.29 26.62 -10.44
CA ILE A 332 -5.81 26.56 -11.81
C ILE A 332 -4.92 25.69 -12.71
N GLN A 333 -3.60 25.82 -12.62
CA GLN A 333 -2.67 24.97 -13.39
C GLN A 333 -2.77 23.49 -13.02
N ILE A 334 -2.93 23.18 -11.72
CA ILE A 334 -3.15 21.81 -11.24
C ILE A 334 -4.47 21.26 -11.79
N PHE A 335 -5.54 22.07 -11.77
CA PHE A 335 -6.83 21.71 -12.35
C PHE A 335 -6.74 21.41 -13.84
N SER A 336 -6.11 22.31 -14.61
CA SER A 336 -5.90 22.12 -16.06
C SER A 336 -5.06 20.87 -16.35
N LYS A 337 -4.03 20.60 -15.55
CA LYS A 337 -3.24 19.37 -15.65
C LYS A 337 -4.10 18.13 -15.41
N ALA A 338 -4.95 18.14 -14.38
CA ALA A 338 -5.87 17.04 -14.11
C ALA A 338 -6.88 16.83 -15.26
N ARG A 339 -7.38 17.91 -15.86
CA ARG A 339 -8.30 17.85 -17.02
C ARG A 339 -7.62 17.21 -18.23
N ASN A 340 -6.40 17.61 -18.55
CA ASN A 340 -5.65 17.02 -19.66
C ASN A 340 -5.43 15.51 -19.43
N LEU A 341 -5.04 15.13 -18.22
CA LEU A 341 -4.85 13.71 -17.86
C LEU A 341 -6.16 12.90 -17.91
N ALA A 342 -7.28 13.49 -17.51
CA ALA A 342 -8.60 12.84 -17.57
C ALA A 342 -9.03 12.59 -19.03
N ASN A 343 -8.71 13.51 -19.95
CA ASN A 343 -9.04 13.40 -21.36
C ASN A 343 -8.16 12.37 -22.11
N GLU A 344 -6.93 12.14 -21.68
CA GLU A 344 -5.96 11.25 -22.35
C GLU A 344 -6.11 9.75 -22.00
N ALA A 345 -7.12 9.36 -21.20
CA ALA A 345 -7.41 7.98 -20.75
C ALA A 345 -6.26 7.23 -20.03
N LEU A 346 -5.11 7.88 -19.81
CA LEU A 346 -3.93 7.34 -19.14
C LEU A 346 -3.53 8.26 -17.97
N CYS A 347 -4.08 7.99 -16.78
CA CYS A 347 -3.78 8.74 -15.56
C CYS A 347 -2.47 8.26 -14.89
N ASN A 348 -1.33 8.39 -15.58
CA ASN A 348 -0.02 8.06 -15.00
C ASN A 348 0.55 9.23 -14.19
N ILE A 349 0.03 9.41 -12.97
CA ILE A 349 0.54 10.41 -12.03
C ILE A 349 1.73 9.84 -11.26
N LYS A 350 2.88 10.51 -11.36
CA LYS A 350 4.10 10.09 -10.66
C LYS A 350 3.91 10.26 -9.14
N TYR A 351 4.32 9.26 -8.37
CA TYR A 351 4.26 9.31 -6.89
C TYR A 351 5.08 10.47 -6.28
N ARG A 352 6.08 10.99 -6.99
CA ARG A 352 6.88 12.16 -6.58
C ARG A 352 6.13 13.50 -6.70
N ASP A 353 4.97 13.52 -7.34
CA ASP A 353 4.21 14.74 -7.55
C ASP A 353 3.59 15.21 -6.22
N PRO A 354 3.88 16.45 -5.79
CA PRO A 354 3.42 16.95 -4.50
C PRO A 354 1.89 17.11 -4.43
N HIS A 355 1.19 17.15 -5.56
CA HIS A 355 -0.27 17.30 -5.64
C HIS A 355 -0.97 16.06 -6.21
N ARG A 356 -0.34 14.88 -6.13
CA ARG A 356 -0.86 13.65 -6.76
C ARG A 356 -2.24 13.24 -6.27
N ILE A 357 -2.54 13.44 -4.98
CA ILE A 357 -3.82 13.07 -4.37
C ILE A 357 -4.91 13.98 -4.93
N GLU A 358 -4.64 15.27 -5.01
CA GLU A 358 -5.56 16.26 -5.56
C GLU A 358 -5.79 16.03 -7.05
N ILE A 359 -4.73 15.78 -7.84
CA ILE A 359 -4.85 15.51 -9.28
C ILE A 359 -5.66 14.23 -9.51
N ARG A 360 -5.40 13.14 -8.77
CA ARG A 360 -6.20 11.89 -8.88
C ARG A 360 -7.65 12.11 -8.50
N THR A 361 -7.88 12.91 -7.47
CA THR A 361 -9.24 13.27 -7.02
C THR A 361 -9.98 14.04 -8.10
N LEU A 362 -9.35 15.08 -8.66
CA LEU A 362 -9.91 15.83 -9.78
C LEU A 362 -10.18 14.92 -10.99
N CYS A 363 -9.23 14.08 -11.40
CA CYS A 363 -9.41 13.15 -12.52
C CYS A 363 -10.59 12.19 -12.29
N ARG A 364 -10.80 11.71 -11.06
CA ARG A 364 -11.91 10.82 -10.70
C ARG A 364 -13.28 11.47 -10.94
N HIS A 365 -13.39 12.77 -10.63
CA HIS A 365 -14.65 13.52 -10.72
C HIS A 365 -14.83 14.22 -12.08
N MET A 366 -13.77 14.32 -12.89
CA MET A 366 -13.84 14.84 -14.24
C MET A 366 -14.35 13.79 -15.22
N GLN A 367 -15.60 13.93 -15.64
CA GLN A 367 -16.16 13.23 -16.79
C GLN A 367 -15.55 13.75 -18.10
N PRO A 368 -15.37 12.91 -19.13
CA PRO A 368 -14.80 13.30 -20.44
C PRO A 368 -15.56 14.44 -21.15
N SER A 369 -16.87 14.58 -20.91
CA SER A 369 -17.72 15.63 -21.47
C SER A 369 -17.86 16.88 -20.59
N GLY A 370 -17.12 16.95 -19.49
CA GLY A 370 -17.18 18.06 -18.54
C GLY A 370 -16.71 19.39 -19.10
N THR A 371 -17.40 20.46 -18.74
CA THR A 371 -17.09 21.83 -19.17
C THR A 371 -16.62 22.72 -18.04
N MET A 372 -16.55 22.23 -16.79
CA MET A 372 -16.14 23.08 -15.67
C MET A 372 -14.76 23.71 -15.92
N THR A 373 -14.66 25.02 -15.76
CA THR A 373 -13.39 25.76 -15.86
C THR A 373 -13.22 26.72 -14.68
N PRO A 374 -12.05 26.71 -14.02
CA PRO A 374 -11.76 27.74 -13.05
C PRO A 374 -11.36 29.05 -13.74
N LEU A 375 -11.91 30.16 -13.27
CA LEU A 375 -11.66 31.50 -13.78
C LEU A 375 -10.77 32.27 -12.82
N TRP A 376 -9.66 32.76 -13.33
CA TRP A 376 -8.73 33.55 -12.52
C TRP A 376 -9.23 34.98 -12.30
N ILE A 377 -9.37 35.38 -11.03
CA ILE A 377 -9.63 36.77 -10.61
C ILE A 377 -8.61 37.15 -9.55
N ARG A 378 -8.12 38.38 -9.56
CA ARG A 378 -7.17 38.85 -8.54
C ARG A 378 -7.92 39.12 -7.21
N SER A 379 -7.39 38.59 -6.11
CA SER A 379 -7.88 38.83 -4.74
C SER A 379 -7.66 40.27 -4.26
N HIS A 380 -8.41 40.64 -3.21
CA HIS A 380 -8.37 41.94 -2.53
C HIS A 380 -8.61 43.14 -3.45
N GLN A 381 -9.55 42.99 -4.39
CA GLN A 381 -9.93 44.04 -5.35
C GLN A 381 -11.43 44.37 -5.33
N GLU A 382 -12.18 43.79 -4.39
CA GLU A 382 -13.63 43.98 -4.22
C GLU A 382 -14.04 45.43 -3.97
N HIS A 383 -13.16 46.24 -3.38
CA HIS A 383 -13.38 47.67 -3.14
C HIS A 383 -13.09 48.56 -4.36
N LEU A 384 -12.46 48.03 -5.41
CA LEU A 384 -12.15 48.82 -6.61
C LEU A 384 -13.40 48.96 -7.49
N GLN A 385 -13.80 50.20 -7.78
CA GLN A 385 -14.89 50.47 -8.70
C GLN A 385 -14.51 50.06 -10.13
N VAL A 386 -15.40 49.33 -10.80
CA VAL A 386 -15.28 48.95 -12.22
C VAL A 386 -16.68 49.00 -12.84
N ASP A 387 -16.76 49.47 -14.09
CA ASP A 387 -18.02 49.52 -14.85
C ASP A 387 -18.54 48.13 -15.26
N ASP A 388 -17.66 47.11 -15.27
CA ASP A 388 -18.00 45.72 -15.53
C ASP A 388 -18.67 45.09 -14.30
N THR A 389 -20.01 45.04 -14.37
CA THR A 389 -20.87 44.44 -13.34
C THR A 389 -20.56 42.98 -13.06
N MET A 390 -20.17 42.19 -14.06
CA MET A 390 -19.82 40.77 -13.87
C MET A 390 -18.49 40.63 -13.14
N LEU A 391 -17.49 41.46 -13.48
CA LEU A 391 -16.23 41.48 -12.75
C LEU A 391 -16.43 41.91 -11.29
N GLN A 392 -17.29 42.89 -11.03
CA GLN A 392 -17.62 43.32 -9.67
C GLN A 392 -18.28 42.18 -8.87
N GLN A 393 -19.24 41.47 -9.46
CA GLN A 393 -19.88 40.31 -8.84
C GLN A 393 -18.87 39.18 -8.54
N ARG A 394 -17.98 38.87 -9.48
CA ARG A 394 -16.93 37.85 -9.30
C ARG A 394 -15.98 38.20 -8.14
N ARG A 395 -15.59 39.47 -8.00
CA ARG A 395 -14.75 39.94 -6.89
C ARG A 395 -15.48 39.88 -5.54
N ALA A 396 -16.75 40.27 -5.50
CA ALA A 396 -17.56 40.19 -4.29
C ALA A 396 -17.76 38.73 -3.84
N ALA A 397 -17.98 37.83 -4.81
CA ALA A 397 -18.08 36.40 -4.56
C ALA A 397 -16.78 35.83 -3.98
N LEU A 398 -15.62 36.21 -4.53
CA LEU A 398 -14.32 35.82 -4.02
C LEU A 398 -14.08 36.32 -2.58
N ALA A 399 -14.38 37.58 -2.29
CA ALA A 399 -14.25 38.12 -0.93
C ALA A 399 -15.13 37.39 0.11
N THR A 400 -16.32 36.94 -0.31
CA THR A 400 -17.23 36.16 0.55
C THR A 400 -16.64 34.79 0.91
N VAL A 401 -16.06 34.10 -0.07
CA VAL A 401 -15.43 32.79 0.19
C VAL A 401 -14.07 32.91 0.88
N ASP A 402 -13.32 34.00 0.68
CA ASP A 402 -12.10 34.30 1.45
C ASP A 402 -12.42 34.45 2.94
N GLU A 403 -13.44 35.25 3.28
CA GLU A 403 -13.91 35.41 4.67
C GLU A 403 -14.39 34.08 5.25
N ALA A 404 -15.15 33.29 4.48
CA ALA A 404 -15.61 31.97 4.91
C ALA A 404 -14.45 30.98 5.14
N ALA A 405 -13.43 30.98 4.28
CA ALA A 405 -12.23 30.16 4.44
C ALA A 405 -11.42 30.60 5.66
N GLY A 406 -11.27 31.91 5.88
CA GLY A 406 -10.64 32.48 7.07
C GLY A 406 -11.38 32.12 8.37
N GLY A 407 -12.71 32.21 8.39
CA GLY A 407 -13.51 31.83 9.56
C GLY A 407 -13.51 30.33 9.86
N ALA A 408 -13.26 29.48 8.85
CA ALA A 408 -13.27 28.03 9.01
C ALA A 408 -12.14 27.47 9.89
N HIS A 409 -11.12 28.28 10.26
CA HIS A 409 -10.05 27.84 11.17
C HIS A 409 -10.55 27.57 12.58
N ASP A 410 -11.62 28.24 13.02
CA ASP A 410 -12.18 28.11 14.37
C ASP A 410 -13.42 27.20 14.45
N LEU A 411 -13.93 26.75 13.30
CA LEU A 411 -15.14 25.92 13.24
C LEU A 411 -14.88 24.46 13.63
N GLN A 412 -15.90 23.80 14.17
CA GLN A 412 -15.92 22.34 14.25
C GLN A 412 -16.57 21.77 12.99
N LEU A 413 -15.82 20.98 12.23
CA LEU A 413 -16.28 20.37 10.98
C LEU A 413 -16.49 18.87 11.22
N PRO A 414 -17.74 18.40 11.39
CA PRO A 414 -18.01 17.04 11.84
C PRO A 414 -17.99 16.02 10.70
N ILE A 415 -18.19 16.45 9.45
CA ILE A 415 -18.39 15.54 8.32
C ILE A 415 -17.06 15.25 7.64
N SER A 416 -16.81 13.98 7.32
CA SER A 416 -15.63 13.57 6.59
C SER A 416 -15.81 13.69 5.08
N TYR A 417 -14.87 14.36 4.41
CA TYR A 417 -14.83 14.48 2.95
C TYR A 417 -14.05 13.34 2.29
N SER A 418 -13.61 12.35 3.07
CA SER A 418 -12.66 11.30 2.65
C SER A 418 -13.16 10.47 1.46
N ASP A 419 -14.45 10.18 1.39
CA ASP A 419 -15.05 9.38 0.31
C ASP A 419 -14.94 10.04 -1.08
N LEU A 420 -14.79 11.36 -1.12
CA LEU A 420 -14.59 12.11 -2.34
C LEU A 420 -13.11 12.20 -2.74
N ILE A 421 -12.18 11.83 -1.85
CA ILE A 421 -10.74 11.96 -2.07
C ILE A 421 -10.14 10.62 -2.51
N THR A 422 -9.34 10.67 -3.58
CA THR A 422 -8.57 9.52 -4.08
C THR A 422 -7.20 9.48 -3.41
N PHE A 423 -7.11 8.84 -2.24
CA PHE A 423 -5.85 8.61 -1.52
C PHE A 423 -4.92 7.66 -2.28
N ASP A 424 -3.63 7.65 -1.93
CA ASP A 424 -2.71 6.60 -2.36
C ASP A 424 -3.05 5.26 -1.67
N ASP A 425 -2.72 4.16 -2.35
CA ASP A 425 -2.81 2.80 -1.80
C ASP A 425 -1.92 2.65 -0.55
N TYR A 426 -0.74 3.29 -0.59
CA TYR A 426 0.19 3.36 0.53
C TYR A 426 0.35 4.81 0.97
N VAL A 427 0.02 5.09 2.22
CA VAL A 427 0.17 6.43 2.82
C VAL A 427 1.19 6.38 3.96
N VAL A 428 1.90 7.49 4.13
CA VAL A 428 2.88 7.65 5.22
C VAL A 428 2.29 8.59 6.27
N TYR A 429 2.49 8.24 7.53
CA TYR A 429 2.12 9.06 8.68
C TYR A 429 3.33 9.84 9.18
N ASP A 430 3.07 11.05 9.66
CA ASP A 430 4.03 11.76 10.50
C ASP A 430 3.99 11.31 11.97
N GLU A 431 4.80 11.96 12.81
CA GLU A 431 4.91 11.63 14.24
C GLU A 431 3.60 11.89 15.00
N ASP A 432 2.71 12.73 14.45
CA ASP A 432 1.43 13.13 15.03
C ASP A 432 0.24 12.36 14.39
N HIS A 433 0.53 11.22 13.73
CA HIS A 433 -0.44 10.39 12.99
C HIS A 433 -1.18 11.13 11.85
N ARG A 434 -0.60 12.22 11.32
CA ARG A 434 -1.19 12.93 10.18
C ARG A 434 -0.67 12.36 8.86
N LEU A 435 -1.54 12.30 7.85
CA LEU A 435 -1.17 11.80 6.53
C LEU A 435 -0.23 12.76 5.79
N VAL A 436 0.78 12.19 5.13
CA VAL A 436 1.73 12.93 4.28
C VAL A 436 1.23 12.93 2.84
N PHE A 437 0.76 14.08 2.37
CA PHE A 437 0.22 14.25 1.01
C PHE A 437 1.28 14.72 0.01
N GLY A 438 2.28 15.47 0.47
CA GLY A 438 3.33 16.04 -0.37
C GLY A 438 4.34 14.99 -0.84
N ASN A 439 5.56 15.43 -1.15
CA ASN A 439 6.58 14.53 -1.67
C ASN A 439 7.06 13.55 -0.59
N VAL A 440 6.51 12.34 -0.60
CA VAL A 440 6.80 11.28 0.38
C VAL A 440 8.28 10.93 0.40
N ALA A 441 8.95 10.88 -0.75
CA ALA A 441 10.38 10.58 -0.80
C ALA A 441 11.23 11.66 -0.11
N GLN A 442 10.86 12.93 -0.26
CA GLN A 442 11.50 14.04 0.44
C GLN A 442 11.23 14.00 1.94
N TYR A 443 10.00 13.70 2.34
CA TYR A 443 9.61 13.52 3.73
C TYR A 443 10.43 12.41 4.40
N VAL A 444 10.47 11.21 3.81
CA VAL A 444 11.23 10.07 4.35
C VAL A 444 12.72 10.36 4.44
N LYS A 445 13.32 11.02 3.44
CA LYS A 445 14.73 11.45 3.49
C LYS A 445 15.00 12.40 4.66
N LYS A 446 14.12 13.37 4.89
CA LYS A 446 14.25 14.33 6.00
C LYS A 446 14.10 13.63 7.35
N ARG A 447 13.13 12.72 7.48
CA ARG A 447 12.91 11.93 8.70
C ARG A 447 14.10 11.02 9.00
N ALA A 448 14.59 10.27 8.02
CA ALA A 448 15.78 9.43 8.16
C ALA A 448 17.01 10.26 8.58
N TYR A 449 17.20 11.44 8.01
CA TYR A 449 18.27 12.36 8.43
C TYR A 449 18.11 12.79 9.90
N VAL A 450 16.90 13.19 10.32
CA VAL A 450 16.62 13.60 11.70
C VAL A 450 16.83 12.44 12.68
N ASP A 451 16.38 11.23 12.36
CA ASP A 451 16.57 10.06 13.22
C ASP A 451 18.01 9.60 13.30
N LEU A 452 18.74 9.61 12.17
CA LEU A 452 20.18 9.37 12.17
C LEU A 452 20.93 10.43 12.97
N HIS A 453 20.51 11.69 12.90
CA HIS A 453 21.07 12.79 13.68
C HIS A 453 20.79 12.62 15.17
N ARG A 454 19.55 12.28 15.59
CA ARG A 454 19.20 11.94 16.97
C ARG A 454 20.04 10.76 17.49
N LYS A 455 20.15 9.68 16.71
CA LYS A 455 21.00 8.52 17.04
C LYS A 455 22.48 8.86 17.10
N TRP A 456 22.94 9.81 16.28
CA TRP A 456 24.30 10.30 16.33
C TRP A 456 24.54 11.13 17.60
N ILE A 457 23.65 12.08 17.93
CA ILE A 457 23.71 12.85 19.19
C ILE A 457 23.73 11.94 20.40
N SER A 458 22.82 10.96 20.48
CA SER A 458 22.77 10.00 21.58
C SER A 458 24.06 9.18 21.70
N ARG A 459 24.59 8.68 20.57
CA ARG A 459 25.88 7.97 20.55
C ARG A 459 27.05 8.86 20.93
N GLN A 460 27.02 10.16 20.61
CA GLN A 460 28.02 11.10 21.08
C GLN A 460 27.92 11.26 22.60
N HIS A 461 26.73 11.47 23.17
CA HIS A 461 26.57 11.63 24.64
C HIS A 461 27.03 10.42 25.46
N CYS A 462 27.01 9.21 24.91
CA CYS A 462 27.48 8.01 25.60
C CYS A 462 29.01 7.81 25.56
N GLN A 463 29.77 8.68 24.89
CA GLN A 463 31.24 8.61 24.92
C GLN A 463 31.81 9.32 26.14
N ASP A 464 32.98 8.87 26.58
CA ASP A 464 33.73 9.49 27.68
C ASP A 464 34.06 10.96 27.35
N ALA A 465 34.05 11.86 28.34
CA ALA A 465 34.40 13.27 28.16
C ALA A 465 35.80 13.48 27.53
N THR A 466 36.71 12.52 27.71
CA THR A 466 38.02 12.48 27.04
C THR A 466 37.94 12.19 25.54
N LYS A 467 36.90 11.48 25.08
CA LYS A 467 36.59 11.28 23.66
C LYS A 467 35.81 12.44 23.05
N HIS A 468 35.30 13.36 23.88
CA HIS A 468 34.67 14.61 23.45
C HIS A 468 35.66 15.74 23.18
N THR A 469 36.93 15.53 23.52
CA THR A 469 37.97 16.57 23.48
C THR A 469 39.20 16.03 22.77
N MET A 470 39.55 16.61 21.63
CA MET A 470 40.75 16.23 20.86
C MET A 470 42.02 16.50 21.68
N ALA A 471 42.97 15.55 21.71
CA ALA A 471 44.33 15.80 22.16
C ALA A 471 45.13 16.56 21.08
N ILE A 472 46.20 17.25 21.50
CA ILE A 472 47.00 18.14 20.63
C ILE A 472 47.84 17.38 19.60
N ASP A 473 48.24 16.13 19.89
CA ASP A 473 49.06 15.30 19.00
C ASP A 473 48.47 13.91 18.67
N GLU A 474 49.02 13.30 17.63
CA GLU A 474 48.61 12.01 17.06
C GLU A 474 49.20 10.79 17.81
N LEU A 475 50.31 10.97 18.52
CA LEU A 475 51.08 9.87 19.12
C LEU A 475 50.46 9.43 20.46
N ASP A 476 50.02 10.38 21.28
CA ASP A 476 49.33 10.07 22.54
C ASP A 476 47.94 9.44 22.29
N MET A 477 47.27 9.83 21.21
CA MET A 477 45.94 9.33 20.85
C MET A 477 45.96 7.90 20.26
N ALA A 478 46.99 7.56 19.47
CA ALA A 478 47.16 6.23 18.93
C ALA A 478 47.57 5.21 20.01
N ALA A 479 48.43 5.64 20.95
CA ALA A 479 48.92 4.79 22.04
C ALA A 479 47.86 4.48 23.10
N SER A 480 47.00 5.44 23.45
CA SER A 480 45.98 5.29 24.50
C SER A 480 44.64 4.70 24.01
N GLY A 481 44.31 4.83 22.73
CA GLY A 481 42.97 4.53 22.21
C GLY A 481 42.82 3.31 21.29
N GLN A 482 43.92 2.68 20.83
CA GLN A 482 43.91 1.55 19.88
C GLN A 482 43.13 1.80 18.56
N TRP A 483 43.32 2.97 17.92
CA TRP A 483 42.63 3.31 16.67
C TRP A 483 43.31 2.69 15.45
N LEU A 484 42.51 2.23 14.47
CA LEU A 484 43.02 1.67 13.21
C LEU A 484 43.59 2.78 12.27
N PRO A 485 44.65 2.51 11.49
CA PRO A 485 45.27 3.50 10.58
C PRO A 485 44.34 4.10 9.50
N SER A 486 43.21 3.45 9.23
CA SER A 486 42.15 3.94 8.33
C SER A 486 41.31 5.05 8.97
N LEU A 487 41.08 5.00 10.29
CA LEU A 487 40.35 6.01 11.05
C LEU A 487 41.18 7.28 11.25
N CYS A 488 42.51 7.17 11.43
CA CYS A 488 43.41 8.33 11.50
C CYS A 488 43.41 9.16 10.21
N ARG A 489 43.30 8.49 9.04
CA ARG A 489 43.22 9.17 7.73
C ARG A 489 41.86 9.85 7.49
N PHE A 490 40.77 9.29 8.00
CA PHE A 490 39.45 9.93 7.98
C PHE A 490 39.41 11.15 8.91
N TYR A 491 40.06 11.05 10.06
CA TYR A 491 40.17 12.10 11.08
C TYR A 491 40.90 13.36 10.59
N TRP A 492 42.00 13.22 9.84
CA TRP A 492 42.72 14.39 9.26
C TRP A 492 41.91 15.14 8.19
N ARG A 493 41.03 14.45 7.45
CA ARG A 493 40.08 15.11 6.54
C ARG A 493 39.02 15.92 7.30
N ALA A 494 38.61 15.47 8.48
CA ALA A 494 37.71 16.22 9.35
C ALA A 494 38.42 17.40 10.05
N ARG A 495 39.71 17.26 10.40
CA ARG A 495 40.53 18.30 11.05
C ARG A 495 40.74 19.56 10.18
N MET A 496 40.87 19.41 8.86
CA MET A 496 41.01 20.55 7.95
C MET A 496 39.73 21.37 7.78
N SER A 497 38.57 20.85 8.22
CA SER A 497 37.26 21.50 8.01
C SER A 497 36.59 21.99 9.29
N VAL A 498 37.12 21.65 10.48
CA VAL A 498 36.40 21.82 11.75
C VAL A 498 37.33 22.15 12.93
N LEU A 499 37.92 23.35 12.94
CA LEU A 499 38.40 23.96 14.18
C LEU A 499 37.25 24.79 14.77
N HIS A 500 36.91 24.56 16.05
CA HIS A 500 35.80 25.15 16.86
C HIS A 500 34.45 24.41 16.86
N THR A 501 34.45 23.13 17.27
CA THR A 501 33.24 22.29 17.36
C THR A 501 32.19 22.79 18.37
N ASN A 502 32.53 23.34 19.53
CA ASN A 502 31.50 23.75 20.52
C ASN A 502 30.71 24.99 20.10
N ALA A 503 31.37 26.01 19.53
CA ALA A 503 30.69 27.21 19.06
C ALA A 503 29.77 26.93 17.86
N VAL A 504 30.17 26.01 16.97
CA VAL A 504 29.33 25.56 15.85
C VAL A 504 28.17 24.69 16.36
N LYS A 505 28.42 23.75 17.28
CA LYS A 505 27.37 22.91 17.90
C LYS A 505 26.35 23.76 18.68
N HIS A 506 26.77 24.83 19.37
CA HIS A 506 25.88 25.78 20.05
C HIS A 506 24.93 26.52 19.08
N ARG A 507 25.37 26.79 17.84
CA ARG A 507 24.51 27.38 16.80
C ARG A 507 23.44 26.42 16.29
N PHE A 508 23.63 25.11 16.45
CA PHE A 508 22.65 24.08 16.07
C PHE A 508 21.79 23.61 17.26
N ASP A 509 22.31 23.64 18.49
CA ASP A 509 21.59 23.31 19.73
C ASP A 509 22.19 24.07 20.92
N HIS A 510 21.37 24.93 21.54
CA HIS A 510 21.80 25.84 22.61
C HIS A 510 22.19 25.14 23.92
N ARG A 511 21.95 23.83 24.08
CA ARG A 511 22.38 23.05 25.27
C ARG A 511 23.89 22.83 25.32
N TRP A 512 24.60 23.06 24.23
CA TRP A 512 26.06 23.00 24.18
C TRP A 512 26.67 24.34 24.61
N SER A 513 27.79 24.33 25.34
CA SER A 513 28.47 25.58 25.74
C SER A 513 28.97 26.36 24.52
N ALA A 514 28.72 27.67 24.49
CA ALA A 514 29.25 28.58 23.46
C ALA A 514 30.79 28.72 23.53
N LYS A 515 31.41 28.31 24.64
CA LYS A 515 32.86 28.40 24.87
C LYS A 515 33.52 27.03 24.67
N CYS A 516 34.60 27.00 23.89
CA CYS A 516 35.47 25.82 23.77
C CYS A 516 36.35 25.74 25.02
N VAL A 517 36.36 24.60 25.70
CA VAL A 517 37.16 24.39 26.93
C VAL A 517 38.66 24.62 26.66
N ASN A 518 39.15 24.23 25.48
CA ASN A 518 40.56 24.44 25.08
C ASN A 518 40.88 25.87 24.60
N CYS A 519 39.88 26.75 24.44
CA CYS A 519 40.09 28.16 24.05
C CYS A 519 39.76 29.14 25.19
N SER A 520 39.43 28.61 26.37
CA SER A 520 39.07 29.40 27.56
C SER A 520 40.20 29.44 28.60
N HIS A 521 41.41 29.05 28.19
CA HIS A 521 42.67 29.25 28.91
C HIS A 521 43.58 30.16 28.10
#